data_AF-A0A7S2AGJ7-F1
#
_entry.id   AF-A0A7S2AGJ7-F1
#
_cell.length_a   1.000
_cell.length_b   1.000
_cell.length_c   1.000
_cell.angle_alpha   90.00
_cell.angle_beta   90.00
_cell.angle_gamma   90.00
#
_symmetry.space_group_name_H-M   'P 1'
#
loop_
_entity.id
_entity.type
_entity.pdbx_description
1 polymer ?
#
loop_
_entity_poly.entity_id
_entity_poly.type
_entity_poly.pdbx_seq_one_letter_code
_entity_poly.pdbx_strand_id
1 'polypeptide(L)'
;CAAGGPRLPEDDLEALGWVMAFLVVGDLPWISWEQEAEEEMKSRPLLTPNMERQMRVALAKRVSEAKVEVLCGRKLTLPSELDAYLQACSWAESKPIDPPDYPTLAGFLGGRQGLDAESGELEDIRDCRAHLVSLL
;
A
#
# COMPACT_ATOMS: atom_id res chain seq x y z
N CYS A 1 1.59 -3.98 9.76
CA CYS A 1 2.30 -4.57 8.61
C CYS A 1 2.49 -6.08 8.71
N ALA A 2 2.85 -6.76 7.61
CA ALA A 2 3.00 -8.23 7.48
C ALA A 2 3.85 -8.91 8.59
N ALA A 3 4.67 -8.14 9.32
CA ALA A 3 5.42 -8.56 10.49
C ALA A 3 4.60 -8.72 11.81
N GLY A 4 3.30 -8.43 11.81
CA GLY A 4 2.42 -8.62 12.98
C GLY A 4 2.53 -7.55 14.08
N GLY A 5 3.10 -6.38 13.77
CA GLY A 5 3.05 -5.19 14.65
C GLY A 5 1.70 -4.46 14.58
N PRO A 6 1.47 -3.46 15.45
CA PRO A 6 0.27 -2.62 15.38
C PRO A 6 0.17 -2.00 13.99
N ARG A 7 -1.06 -2.02 13.43
CA ARG A 7 -1.36 -1.30 12.18
C ARG A 7 -1.24 0.19 12.47
N LEU A 8 -0.45 0.87 11.66
CA LEU A 8 -0.33 2.32 11.72
C LEU A 8 -0.92 2.92 10.43
N PRO A 9 -1.40 4.18 10.42
CA PRO A 9 -1.98 4.78 9.23
C PRO A 9 -1.04 4.79 8.01
N GLU A 10 0.27 4.74 8.25
CA GLU A 10 1.32 4.58 7.25
C GLU A 10 1.20 3.28 6.45
N ASP A 11 0.76 2.21 7.11
CA ASP A 11 0.55 0.91 6.48
C ASP A 11 -0.57 0.98 5.43
N ASP A 12 -1.57 1.84 5.64
CA ASP A 12 -2.71 2.00 4.73
C ASP A 12 -2.34 2.85 3.50
N LEU A 13 -1.46 3.85 3.67
CA LEU A 13 -0.89 4.62 2.57
C LEU A 13 0.01 3.77 1.68
N GLU A 14 0.89 2.97 2.29
CA GLU A 14 1.72 2.04 1.53
C GLU A 14 0.83 1.03 0.77
N ALA A 15 -0.19 0.48 1.42
CA ALA A 15 -1.15 -0.42 0.78
C ALA A 15 -1.88 0.23 -0.40
N LEU A 16 -2.31 1.49 -0.27
CA LEU A 16 -2.91 2.26 -1.36
C LEU A 16 -1.96 2.38 -2.55
N GLY A 17 -0.68 2.68 -2.29
CA GLY A 17 0.38 2.70 -3.30
C GLY A 17 0.46 1.41 -4.10
N TRP A 18 0.48 0.26 -3.42
CA TRP A 18 0.56 -1.04 -4.06
C TRP A 18 -0.73 -1.43 -4.80
N VAL A 19 -1.90 -1.00 -4.32
CA VAL A 19 -3.18 -1.15 -5.04
C VAL A 19 -3.14 -0.37 -6.35
N MET A 20 -2.67 0.88 -6.35
CA MET A 20 -2.51 1.66 -7.57
C MET A 20 -1.51 1.01 -8.53
N ALA A 21 -0.40 0.47 -8.02
CA ALA A 21 0.57 -0.25 -8.85
C ALA A 21 -0.06 -1.48 -9.53
N PHE A 22 -0.88 -2.24 -8.79
CA PHE A 22 -1.64 -3.36 -9.35
C PHE A 22 -2.57 -2.91 -10.50
N LEU A 23 -3.26 -1.77 -10.35
CA LEU A 23 -4.13 -1.25 -11.41
C LEU A 23 -3.37 -0.83 -12.68
N VAL A 24 -2.10 -0.42 -12.55
CA VAL A 24 -1.26 0.02 -13.66
C VAL A 24 -0.61 -1.17 -14.38
N VAL A 25 -0.01 -2.09 -13.63
CA VAL A 25 0.86 -3.14 -14.20
C VAL A 25 0.25 -4.53 -14.17
N GLY A 26 -0.91 -4.68 -13.55
CA GLY A 26 -1.55 -5.97 -13.31
C GLY A 26 -0.93 -6.71 -12.13
N ASP A 27 -0.84 -8.03 -12.26
CA ASP A 27 -0.56 -8.94 -11.14
C ASP A 27 0.75 -8.62 -10.40
N LEU A 28 0.61 -8.41 -9.09
CA LEU A 28 1.72 -8.32 -8.15
C LEU A 28 1.80 -9.65 -7.39
N PRO A 29 2.94 -10.34 -7.42
CA PRO A 29 3.00 -11.74 -7.00
C PRO A 29 2.71 -11.94 -5.51
N TRP A 30 3.03 -10.95 -4.67
CA TRP A 30 2.73 -11.04 -3.23
C TRP A 30 1.24 -11.03 -2.90
N ILE A 31 0.36 -10.51 -3.76
CA ILE A 31 -1.08 -10.59 -3.54
C ILE A 31 -1.51 -12.07 -3.50
N SER A 32 -1.04 -12.86 -4.46
CA SER A 32 -1.29 -14.31 -4.48
C SER A 32 -0.62 -15.03 -3.32
N TRP A 33 0.62 -14.66 -2.95
CA TRP A 33 1.32 -15.30 -1.84
C TRP A 33 0.63 -15.06 -0.49
N GLU A 34 0.06 -13.88 -0.27
CA GLU A 34 -0.70 -13.57 0.94
C GLU A 34 -1.98 -14.41 1.02
N GLN A 35 -2.69 -14.55 -0.10
CA GLN A 35 -3.89 -15.40 -0.19
C GLN A 35 -3.56 -16.87 0.05
N GLU A 36 -2.56 -17.41 -0.65
CA GLU A 36 -2.10 -18.79 -0.51
C GLU A 36 -1.69 -19.10 0.94
N ALA A 37 -0.96 -18.19 1.59
CA ALA A 37 -0.55 -18.36 2.97
C ALA A 37 -1.74 -18.34 3.94
N GLU A 38 -2.74 -17.49 3.70
CA GLU A 38 -3.95 -17.44 4.52
C GLU A 38 -4.77 -18.74 4.38
N GLU A 39 -4.94 -19.24 3.16
CA GLU A 39 -5.59 -20.52 2.89
C GLU A 39 -4.84 -21.68 3.54
N GLU A 40 -3.51 -21.70 3.44
CA GLU A 40 -2.66 -22.68 4.09
C GLU A 40 -2.82 -22.64 5.61
N MET A 41 -2.82 -21.46 6.22
CA MET A 41 -3.03 -21.31 7.67
C MET A 41 -4.41 -21.82 8.10
N LYS A 42 -5.47 -21.50 7.35
CA LYS A 42 -6.85 -21.96 7.63
C LYS A 42 -7.00 -23.49 7.49
N SER A 43 -6.29 -24.09 6.54
CA SER A 43 -6.38 -25.52 6.23
C SER A 43 -5.63 -26.43 7.21
N ARG A 44 -4.80 -25.88 8.11
CA ARG A 44 -3.94 -26.63 9.03
C ARG A 44 -4.54 -26.74 10.45
N PRO A 45 -5.21 -27.85 10.81
CA PRO A 45 -5.87 -28.01 12.11
C PRO A 45 -4.92 -28.08 13.31
N LEU A 46 -3.62 -28.28 13.08
CA LEU A 46 -2.59 -28.36 14.13
C LEU A 46 -1.64 -27.14 14.12
N LEU A 47 -2.03 -26.04 13.47
CA LEU A 47 -1.20 -24.84 13.41
C LEU A 47 -1.09 -24.22 14.81
N THR A 48 0.11 -24.30 15.39
CA THR A 48 0.38 -23.63 16.66
C THR A 48 0.59 -22.13 16.42
N PRO A 49 0.33 -21.26 17.43
CA PRO A 49 0.59 -19.83 17.31
C PRO A 49 2.04 -19.50 16.90
N ASN A 50 3.02 -20.31 17.34
CA ASN A 50 4.41 -20.12 16.96
C ASN A 50 4.67 -20.45 15.48
N MET A 51 4.03 -21.49 14.96
CA MET A 51 4.14 -21.83 13.53
C MET A 51 3.46 -20.78 12.66
N GLU A 52 2.27 -20.31 13.05
CA GLU A 52 1.59 -19.22 12.35
C GLU A 52 2.47 -17.96 12.32
N ARG A 53 3.05 -17.59 13.47
CA ARG A 53 3.98 -16.45 13.56
C ARG A 53 5.19 -16.63 12.62
N GLN A 54 5.80 -17.80 12.59
CA GLN A 54 6.94 -18.08 11.70
C GLN A 54 6.56 -17.97 10.23
N MET A 55 5.40 -18.50 9.84
CA MET A 55 4.87 -18.38 8.48
C MET A 55 4.63 -16.92 8.09
N ARG A 56 3.98 -16.13 8.97
CA ARG A 56 3.75 -14.69 8.73
C ARG A 56 5.06 -13.91 8.60
N VAL A 57 6.05 -14.19 9.45
CA VAL A 57 7.38 -13.54 9.35
C VAL A 57 8.08 -13.90 8.05
N ALA A 58 8.03 -15.17 7.63
CA ALA A 58 8.64 -15.61 6.37
C ALA A 58 7.97 -14.96 5.15
N LEU A 59 6.63 -14.91 5.14
CA LEU A 59 5.85 -14.23 4.11
C LEU A 59 6.21 -12.73 4.08
N ALA A 60 6.17 -12.05 5.23
CA ALA A 60 6.50 -10.63 5.32
C ALA A 60 7.89 -10.32 4.74
N LYS A 61 8.88 -11.15 5.08
CA LYS A 61 10.23 -11.01 4.55
C LYS A 61 10.26 -11.16 3.03
N ARG A 62 9.60 -12.19 2.50
CA ARG A 62 9.51 -12.45 1.05
C ARG A 62 8.82 -11.29 0.31
N VAL A 63 7.74 -10.75 0.87
CA VAL A 63 7.02 -9.60 0.31
C VAL A 63 7.90 -8.36 0.31
N SER A 64 8.57 -8.06 1.43
CA SER A 64 9.49 -6.93 1.55
C SER A 64 10.64 -7.00 0.51
N GLU A 65 11.27 -8.17 0.36
CA GLU A 65 12.31 -8.39 -0.66
C GLU A 65 11.80 -8.16 -2.08
N ALA A 66 10.60 -8.65 -2.40
CA ALA A 66 9.98 -8.46 -3.71
C ALA A 66 9.62 -6.99 -3.99
N LYS A 67 9.11 -6.26 -2.99
CA LYS A 67 8.84 -4.82 -3.08
C LYS A 67 10.12 -4.02 -3.37
N VAL A 68 11.21 -4.32 -2.66
CA VAL A 68 12.53 -3.72 -2.90
C VAL A 68 13.02 -4.03 -4.31
N GLU A 69 12.87 -5.26 -4.79
CA GLU A 69 13.26 -5.62 -6.16
C GLU A 69 12.46 -4.84 -7.21
N VAL A 70 11.16 -4.61 -6.98
CA VAL A 70 10.33 -3.79 -7.88
C VAL A 70 10.82 -2.35 -7.92
N LEU A 71 11.05 -1.73 -6.76
CA LEU A 71 11.44 -0.31 -6.66
C LEU A 71 12.88 -0.07 -7.12
N CYS A 72 13.83 -0.88 -6.67
CA CYS A 72 15.26 -0.70 -6.96
C CYS A 72 15.71 -1.41 -8.23
N GLY A 73 15.08 -2.53 -8.59
CA GLY A 73 15.45 -3.37 -9.73
C GLY A 73 14.76 -2.98 -11.05
N ARG A 74 13.86 -2.00 -11.05
CA ARG A 74 13.12 -1.49 -12.24
C ARG A 74 12.43 -2.59 -13.07
N LYS A 75 11.87 -3.61 -12.41
CA LYS A 75 11.12 -4.67 -13.11
C LYS A 75 9.75 -4.21 -13.64
N LEU A 76 9.22 -3.11 -13.10
CA LEU A 76 7.91 -2.56 -13.47
C LEU A 76 8.06 -1.11 -13.95
N THR A 77 7.33 -0.78 -15.02
CA THR A 77 7.24 0.60 -15.52
C THR A 77 6.04 1.27 -14.88
N LEU A 78 6.26 2.01 -13.80
CA LEU A 78 5.24 2.77 -13.10
C LEU A 78 5.24 4.24 -13.59
N PRO A 79 4.09 4.94 -13.56
CA PRO A 79 4.06 6.40 -13.64
C PRO A 79 5.01 7.03 -12.62
N SER A 80 5.70 8.10 -13.02
CA SER A 80 6.71 8.78 -12.19
C SER A 80 6.19 9.19 -10.81
N GLU A 81 4.95 9.64 -10.75
CA GLU A 81 4.26 10.09 -9.55
C GLU A 81 3.99 8.93 -8.60
N LEU A 82 3.62 7.77 -9.13
CA LEU A 82 3.37 6.56 -8.36
C LEU A 82 4.67 5.92 -7.86
N ASP A 83 5.72 5.93 -8.70
CA ASP A 83 7.06 5.50 -8.28
C ASP A 83 7.59 6.39 -7.14
N ALA A 84 7.48 7.72 -7.28
CA ALA A 84 7.86 8.66 -6.24
C ALA A 84 7.04 8.47 -4.95
N TYR A 85 5.73 8.24 -5.06
CA TYR A 85 4.85 7.94 -3.93
C TYR A 85 5.29 6.68 -3.17
N LEU A 86 5.53 5.58 -3.90
CA LEU A 86 5.96 4.32 -3.31
C LEU A 86 7.35 4.41 -2.68
N GLN A 87 8.28 5.15 -3.29
CA GLN A 87 9.58 5.44 -2.70
C GLN A 87 9.44 6.25 -1.41
N ALA A 88 8.58 7.26 -1.38
CA ALA A 88 8.29 8.04 -0.18
C ALA A 88 7.69 7.18 0.94
N CYS A 89 6.84 6.20 0.61
CA CYS A 89 6.32 5.23 1.58
C CYS A 89 7.40 4.24 2.05
N SER A 90 8.28 3.77 1.15
CA SER A 90 9.31 2.76 1.45
C SER A 90 10.44 3.30 2.34
N TRP A 91 10.75 4.60 2.28
CA TRP A 91 11.76 5.21 3.15
C TRP A 91 11.34 5.24 4.64
N ALA A 92 10.06 4.99 4.95
CA ALA A 92 9.57 4.83 6.31
C ALA A 92 10.20 3.62 7.04
N GLU A 93 10.64 2.59 6.31
CA GLU A 93 11.31 1.42 6.92
C GLU A 93 12.74 1.73 7.43
N SER A 94 13.34 2.86 7.02
CA SER A 94 14.69 3.28 7.46
C SER A 94 14.72 4.26 8.65
N LYS A 95 13.60 4.42 9.39
CA LYS A 95 13.32 5.36 10.51
C LYS A 95 13.09 6.84 10.07
N PRO A 96 12.14 7.56 10.71
CA PRO A 96 12.40 8.20 12.01
C PRO A 96 11.26 8.12 13.05
N ILE A 97 11.49 8.77 14.18
CA ILE A 97 10.56 9.06 15.30
C ILE A 97 9.32 9.88 14.85
N ASP A 98 9.30 10.33 13.60
CA ASP A 98 8.30 11.23 13.05
C ASP A 98 7.37 10.51 12.05
N PRO A 99 6.07 10.87 12.03
CA PRO A 99 5.13 10.37 11.04
C PRO A 99 5.56 10.71 9.60
N PRO A 100 5.06 10.00 8.58
CA PRO A 100 5.31 10.37 7.19
C PRO A 100 4.83 11.78 6.91
N ASP A 101 5.43 12.38 5.88
CA ASP A 101 5.01 13.65 5.34
C ASP A 101 3.69 13.47 4.57
N TYR A 102 2.59 13.38 5.32
CA TYR A 102 1.22 13.30 4.81
C TYR A 102 0.90 14.41 3.79
N PRO A 103 1.31 15.68 3.99
CA PRO A 103 1.18 16.71 2.96
C PRO A 103 1.84 16.36 1.63
N THR A 104 3.08 15.86 1.65
CA THR A 104 3.78 15.46 0.42
C THR A 104 3.10 14.26 -0.24
N LEU A 105 2.68 13.26 0.54
CA LEU A 105 1.94 12.10 0.02
C LEU A 105 0.59 12.48 -0.60
N ALA A 106 -0.14 13.41 0.02
CA ALA A 106 -1.36 13.96 -0.55
C ALA A 106 -1.09 14.67 -1.88
N GLY A 107 0.01 15.41 -1.99
CA GLY A 107 0.43 16.06 -3.23
C GLY A 107 0.62 15.09 -4.40
N PHE A 108 1.25 13.93 -4.16
CA PHE A 108 1.40 12.90 -5.20
C PHE A 108 0.06 12.30 -5.66
N LEU A 109 -0.94 12.27 -4.78
CA LEU A 109 -2.30 11.79 -5.09
C LEU A 109 -3.20 12.89 -5.68
N GLY A 110 -2.68 14.09 -5.92
CA GLY A 110 -3.45 15.24 -6.42
C GLY A 110 -4.30 15.94 -5.34
N GLY A 111 -4.04 15.66 -4.07
CA GLY A 111 -4.69 16.31 -2.93
C GLY A 111 -4.45 17.81 -2.92
N ARG A 112 -5.50 18.58 -2.58
CA ARG A 112 -5.45 20.05 -2.50
C ARG A 112 -5.16 20.49 -1.07
N GLN A 113 -4.20 21.40 -0.88
CA GLN A 113 -3.91 21.94 0.45
C GLN A 113 -4.99 22.95 0.90
N GLY A 114 -5.28 22.96 2.20
CA GLY A 114 -6.12 23.99 2.82
C GLY A 114 -7.59 23.62 3.01
N LEU A 115 -7.99 22.40 2.64
CA LEU A 115 -9.32 21.85 2.97
C LEU A 115 -9.20 20.96 4.21
N ASP A 116 -10.14 21.12 5.15
CA ASP A 116 -10.36 20.11 6.18
C ASP A 116 -11.02 18.85 5.58
N ALA A 117 -11.05 17.76 6.34
CA ALA A 117 -11.53 16.47 5.85
C ALA A 117 -12.98 16.53 5.33
N GLU A 118 -13.86 17.25 6.03
CA GLU A 118 -15.27 17.37 5.66
C GLU A 118 -15.46 18.20 4.38
N SER A 119 -14.73 19.31 4.27
CA SER A 119 -14.74 20.16 3.09
C SER A 119 -14.14 19.47 1.87
N GLY A 120 -13.06 18.71 2.06
CA GLY A 120 -12.44 17.89 1.03
C GLY A 120 -13.38 16.82 0.49
N GLU A 121 -14.06 16.08 1.37
CA GLU A 121 -15.02 15.05 0.96
C GLU A 121 -16.21 15.64 0.18
N LEU A 122 -16.73 16.80 0.60
CA LEU A 122 -17.80 17.49 -0.12
C LEU A 122 -17.36 17.97 -1.51
N GLU A 123 -16.11 18.37 -1.66
CA GLU A 123 -15.53 18.78 -2.94
C GLU A 123 -15.30 17.59 -3.87
N ASP A 124 -14.74 16.50 -3.35
CA ASP A 124 -14.57 15.24 -4.10
C ASP A 124 -15.91 14.70 -4.62
N ILE A 125 -16.96 14.77 -3.80
CA ILE A 125 -18.33 14.40 -4.22
C ILE A 125 -18.81 15.31 -5.36
N ARG A 126 -18.52 16.62 -5.31
CA ARG A 126 -18.91 17.56 -6.37
C ARG A 126 -18.15 17.28 -7.66
N ASP A 127 -16.84 17.09 -7.59
CA ASP A 127 -15.98 16.81 -8.76
C ASP A 127 -16.35 15.46 -9.39
N CYS A 128 -16.55 14.41 -8.58
CA CYS A 128 -17.05 13.12 -9.06
C CYS A 128 -18.39 13.25 -9.79
N ARG A 129 -19.35 13.99 -9.21
CA ARG A 129 -20.66 14.22 -9.85
C ARG A 129 -20.53 14.99 -11.16
N ALA A 130 -19.68 16.02 -11.21
CA ALA A 130 -19.46 16.80 -12.41
C ALA A 130 -18.88 15.95 -13.55
N HIS A 131 -17.92 15.06 -13.25
CA HIS A 131 -17.32 14.17 -14.25
C HIS A 131 -18.25 13.04 -14.69
N LEU A 132 -19.07 12.50 -13.79
CA LEU A 132 -20.09 11.50 -14.16
C LEU A 132 -21.17 12.08 -15.08
N VAL A 133 -21.54 13.35 -14.91
CA VAL A 133 -22.51 14.02 -15.80
C VAL A 133 -21.92 14.32 -17.18
N SER A 134 -20.61 14.54 -17.30
CA SER A 134 -19.95 14.76 -18.60
C SER A 134 -19.73 13.50 -19.44
N LEU A 135 -19.96 12.32 -18.86
CA LEU A 135 -19.83 11.02 -19.54
C LEU A 135 -21.19 10.46 -20.03
N LEU A 136 -22.29 11.20 -19.81
CA LEU A 136 -23.64 10.91 -20.28
C LEU A 136 -24.05 11.90 -21.38
#